data_AF-A0A1M5VE03-F1
#
_entry.id   AF-A0A1M5VE03-F1
#
_cell.length_a   1.000
_cell.length_b   1.000
_cell.length_c   1.000
_cell.angle_alpha   90.00
_cell.angle_beta   90.00
_cell.angle_gamma   90.00
#
_symmetry.space_group_name_H-M   'P 1'
#
loop_
_entity.id
_entity.type
_entity.pdbx_description
1 polymer ?
#
loop_
_entity_poly.entity_id
_entity_poly.type
_entity_poly.pdbx_seq_one_letter_code
_entity_poly.pdbx_strand_id
1 'polypeptide(L)'
;MNLHRVSLVDSPASNPPPSGVGHPPGQPGGSVKLKTPSLLPGSDGEHALQAEYASEDRANTFYARQVLNFLAPRMREFISRQEFMFVGTADRHGECDCSPRFGEPGFIHVLGNKHLLYPEYRGNGVFASLGNISENPHIALLILDFYRDSVGLHVNGKARIAQSDELAAFADKLPEDVLAELAKDGKRRPNGWVMVEVEEAYIQCSKHIPLLKKLERPIDWGTDSVAAKKGDYFQLKDIPLYDRIGGDQAMNIAVDLFHRKLLEDDLVGRFFDDVDMAAQRLKQKSFLAMAFGGPYQYSGVELVSKMGLEARHFDRVSAILKESLEELKIGAAEIEEVMQVIETTREAILNLLDRQCWR
;
A
#
# COMPACT_ATOMS: atom_id res chain seq x y z
N MET A 1 7.60 -34.59 43.55
CA MET A 1 6.67 -35.71 43.79
C MET A 1 5.40 -35.42 43.00
N ASN A 2 5.11 -36.30 42.02
CA ASN A 2 3.88 -36.50 41.22
C ASN A 2 3.22 -35.28 40.56
N LEU A 3 3.43 -35.05 39.25
CA LEU A 3 2.87 -35.76 38.07
C LEU A 3 1.33 -35.67 38.00
N HIS A 4 0.84 -34.64 37.29
CA HIS A 4 -0.48 -34.68 36.67
C HIS A 4 -0.35 -35.10 35.21
N ARG A 5 -1.06 -36.19 34.93
CA ARG A 5 -1.21 -36.94 33.68
C ARG A 5 -2.17 -36.16 32.77
N VAL A 6 -1.69 -35.69 31.62
CA VAL A 6 -2.57 -35.18 30.54
C VAL A 6 -2.63 -36.26 29.45
N SER A 7 -3.85 -36.62 29.09
CA SER A 7 -4.17 -37.68 28.14
C SER A 7 -3.83 -37.27 26.70
N LEU A 8 -3.21 -38.20 25.99
CA LEU A 8 -3.09 -38.21 24.54
C LEU A 8 -4.51 -38.25 23.93
N VAL A 9 -4.77 -37.31 23.02
CA VAL A 9 -5.91 -37.37 22.10
C VAL A 9 -5.33 -37.36 20.69
N ASP A 10 -5.85 -38.30 19.90
CA ASP A 10 -5.38 -38.76 18.62
C ASP A 10 -5.18 -37.66 17.56
N SER A 11 -4.11 -37.83 16.79
CA SER A 11 -3.82 -37.09 15.56
C SER A 11 -4.85 -37.46 14.47
N PRO A 12 -5.46 -36.48 13.77
CA PRO A 12 -6.14 -36.77 12.51
C PRO A 12 -5.12 -36.93 11.38
N ALA A 13 -5.41 -37.91 10.54
CA ALA A 13 -4.59 -38.36 9.43
C ALA A 13 -4.15 -37.26 8.44
N SER A 14 -2.97 -37.48 7.88
CA SER A 14 -2.41 -36.80 6.71
C SER A 14 -3.37 -36.82 5.52
N ASN A 15 -3.76 -35.65 5.03
CA ASN A 15 -4.46 -35.53 3.75
C ASN A 15 -3.51 -35.93 2.59
N PRO A 16 -3.98 -36.70 1.59
CA PRO A 16 -3.21 -36.96 0.39
C PRO A 16 -3.13 -35.70 -0.50
N PRO A 17 -2.15 -35.61 -1.41
CA PRO A 17 -1.95 -34.43 -2.26
C PRO A 17 -3.14 -34.22 -3.21
N PRO A 18 -3.42 -32.97 -3.64
CA PRO A 18 -4.53 -32.70 -4.53
C PRO A 18 -4.30 -33.37 -5.90
N SER A 19 -5.21 -34.27 -6.24
CA SER A 19 -5.33 -34.89 -7.56
C SER A 19 -5.63 -33.85 -8.63
N GLY A 20 -5.12 -34.10 -9.84
CA GLY A 20 -5.10 -33.20 -10.98
C GLY A 20 -6.41 -32.48 -11.31
N VAL A 21 -6.24 -31.27 -11.84
CA VAL A 21 -7.27 -30.42 -12.42
C VAL A 21 -7.89 -31.13 -13.63
N GLY A 22 -8.99 -31.82 -13.42
CA GLY A 22 -9.86 -32.29 -14.50
C GLY A 22 -10.70 -31.12 -15.01
N HIS A 23 -10.45 -30.67 -16.24
CA HIS A 23 -11.39 -29.80 -16.94
C HIS A 23 -12.76 -30.49 -17.07
N PRO A 24 -13.88 -29.81 -16.78
CA PRO A 24 -15.18 -30.33 -17.16
C PRO A 24 -15.29 -30.35 -18.70
N PRO A 25 -15.89 -31.38 -19.32
CA PRO A 25 -16.18 -31.36 -20.74
C PRO A 25 -17.16 -30.22 -21.03
N GLY A 26 -16.80 -29.38 -22.01
CA GLY A 26 -17.53 -28.18 -22.38
C GLY A 26 -19.00 -28.45 -22.65
N GLN A 27 -19.87 -27.70 -21.97
CA GLN A 27 -21.28 -27.62 -22.33
C GLN A 27 -21.41 -26.88 -23.67
N PRO A 28 -22.22 -27.38 -24.62
CA PRO A 28 -22.43 -26.70 -25.88
C PRO A 28 -23.29 -25.45 -25.69
N GLY A 29 -22.73 -24.30 -26.05
CA GLY A 29 -23.44 -23.17 -26.65
C GLY A 29 -24.69 -22.66 -25.91
N GLY A 30 -24.59 -22.34 -24.62
CA GLY A 30 -25.53 -21.41 -24.02
C GLY A 30 -25.31 -20.03 -24.62
N SER A 31 -26.27 -19.51 -25.39
CA SER A 31 -26.21 -18.13 -25.87
C SER A 31 -25.98 -17.21 -24.67
N VAL A 32 -24.81 -16.58 -24.58
CA VAL A 32 -24.60 -15.47 -23.65
C VAL A 32 -25.60 -14.41 -24.07
N LYS A 33 -26.75 -14.35 -23.40
CA LYS A 33 -27.69 -13.25 -23.60
C LYS A 33 -26.92 -12.01 -23.20
N LEU A 34 -26.53 -11.20 -24.18
CA LEU A 34 -26.05 -9.84 -23.95
C LEU A 34 -27.09 -9.17 -23.06
N LYS A 35 -26.74 -8.91 -21.79
CA LYS A 35 -27.56 -8.10 -20.90
C LYS A 35 -27.80 -6.77 -21.63
N THR A 36 -29.06 -6.37 -21.77
CA THR A 36 -29.38 -5.02 -22.23
C THR A 36 -28.67 -4.04 -21.32
N PRO A 37 -27.91 -3.07 -21.86
CA PRO A 37 -27.26 -2.05 -21.04
C PRO A 37 -28.31 -1.33 -20.19
N SER A 38 -28.11 -1.31 -18.88
CA SER A 38 -28.94 -0.54 -17.96
C SER A 38 -28.47 0.91 -17.94
N LEU A 39 -29.41 1.86 -17.88
CA LEU A 39 -29.10 3.25 -17.53
C LEU A 39 -29.13 3.48 -16.01
N LEU A 40 -29.38 2.43 -15.23
CA LEU A 40 -29.32 2.53 -13.77
C LEU A 40 -27.87 2.75 -13.34
N PRO A 41 -27.61 3.73 -12.46
CA PRO A 41 -26.30 3.89 -11.84
C PRO A 41 -26.01 2.74 -10.89
N GLY A 42 -24.74 2.56 -10.57
CA GLY A 42 -24.27 1.49 -9.69
C GLY A 42 -23.69 0.27 -10.44
N SER A 43 -23.09 -0.64 -9.68
CA SER A 43 -22.43 -1.83 -10.21
C SER A 43 -23.38 -3.03 -10.36
N ASP A 44 -23.01 -3.97 -11.24
CA ASP A 44 -23.70 -5.26 -11.34
C ASP A 44 -23.83 -5.98 -9.99
N GLY A 45 -22.80 -5.87 -9.13
CA GLY A 45 -22.79 -6.45 -7.80
C GLY A 45 -23.78 -5.78 -6.85
N GLU A 46 -23.89 -4.45 -6.90
CA GLU A 46 -24.90 -3.71 -6.13
C GLU A 46 -26.31 -4.14 -6.52
N HIS A 47 -26.59 -4.26 -7.81
CA HIS A 47 -27.91 -4.70 -8.29
C HIS A 47 -28.22 -6.15 -7.92
N ALA A 48 -27.23 -7.04 -7.97
CA ALA A 48 -27.39 -8.43 -7.53
C ALA A 48 -27.76 -8.49 -6.03
N LEU A 49 -27.05 -7.74 -5.18
CA LEU A 49 -27.35 -7.66 -3.75
C LEU A 49 -28.69 -6.97 -3.46
N GLN A 50 -29.05 -5.95 -4.25
CA GLN A 50 -30.35 -5.29 -4.12
C GLN A 50 -31.49 -6.29 -4.33
N ALA A 51 -31.36 -7.16 -5.34
CA ALA A 51 -32.31 -8.24 -5.61
C ALA A 51 -32.31 -9.32 -4.53
N GLU A 52 -31.13 -9.75 -4.07
CA GLU A 52 -31.00 -10.72 -2.97
C GLU A 52 -31.70 -10.24 -1.69
N TYR A 53 -31.54 -8.96 -1.36
CA TYR A 53 -32.09 -8.35 -0.15
C TYR A 53 -33.44 -7.64 -0.33
N ALA A 54 -34.10 -7.82 -1.48
CA ALA A 54 -35.40 -7.21 -1.79
C ALA A 54 -35.44 -5.68 -1.50
N SER A 55 -34.44 -4.97 -1.99
CA SER A 55 -34.23 -3.53 -1.73
C SER A 55 -34.24 -2.65 -2.98
N GLU A 56 -34.58 -3.22 -4.14
CA GLU A 56 -34.57 -2.57 -5.44
C GLU A 56 -35.43 -1.30 -5.46
N ASP A 57 -36.65 -1.33 -4.89
CA ASP A 57 -37.52 -0.16 -4.85
C ASP A 57 -36.91 1.01 -4.07
N ARG A 58 -36.19 0.71 -2.98
CA ARG A 58 -35.48 1.72 -2.19
C ARG A 58 -34.29 2.28 -2.95
N ALA A 59 -33.51 1.41 -3.61
CA ALA A 59 -32.37 1.81 -4.44
C ALA A 59 -32.82 2.67 -5.64
N ASN A 60 -33.81 2.21 -6.39
CA ASN A 60 -34.38 2.95 -7.53
C ASN A 60 -34.94 4.32 -7.12
N THR A 61 -35.60 4.40 -5.96
CA THR A 61 -36.07 5.68 -5.42
C THR A 61 -34.90 6.62 -5.09
N PHE A 62 -33.81 6.09 -4.54
CA PHE A 62 -32.60 6.87 -4.27
C PHE A 62 -31.96 7.37 -5.56
N TYR A 63 -31.73 6.49 -6.53
CA TYR A 63 -31.16 6.83 -7.84
C TYR A 63 -31.98 7.92 -8.54
N ALA A 64 -33.30 7.76 -8.60
CA ALA A 64 -34.18 8.70 -9.30
C ALA A 64 -34.28 10.09 -8.64
N ARG A 65 -34.01 10.19 -7.32
CA ARG A 65 -34.25 11.43 -6.55
C ARG A 65 -32.98 12.13 -6.07
N GLN A 66 -31.89 11.40 -5.90
CA GLN A 66 -30.69 11.91 -5.24
C GLN A 66 -29.45 11.86 -6.11
N VAL A 67 -29.41 10.96 -7.11
CA VAL A 67 -28.26 10.82 -8.01
C VAL A 67 -28.46 11.70 -9.24
N LEU A 68 -27.54 12.64 -9.42
CA LEU A 68 -27.46 13.49 -10.59
C LEU A 68 -26.18 13.18 -11.33
N ASN A 69 -26.18 13.30 -12.66
CA ASN A 69 -24.94 13.20 -13.42
C ASN A 69 -24.15 14.53 -13.47
N PHE A 70 -24.52 15.53 -12.67
CA PHE A 70 -23.93 16.86 -12.69
C PHE A 70 -24.01 17.49 -11.29
N LEU A 71 -23.21 18.53 -11.07
CA LEU A 71 -23.21 19.30 -9.83
C LEU A 71 -24.35 20.33 -9.84
N ALA A 72 -25.38 20.07 -9.03
CA ALA A 72 -26.46 21.02 -8.80
C ALA A 72 -25.94 22.32 -8.17
N PRO A 73 -26.62 23.47 -8.34
CA PRO A 73 -26.13 24.76 -7.82
C PRO A 73 -25.69 24.74 -6.36
N ARG A 74 -26.50 24.14 -5.47
CA ARG A 74 -26.17 23.99 -4.05
C ARG A 74 -24.97 23.08 -3.77
N MET A 75 -24.75 22.05 -4.59
CA MET A 75 -23.56 21.19 -4.47
C MET A 75 -22.30 21.99 -4.79
N ARG A 76 -22.33 22.82 -5.83
CA ARG A 76 -21.18 23.68 -6.19
C ARG A 76 -20.86 24.69 -5.10
N GLU A 77 -21.88 25.35 -4.55
CA GLU A 77 -21.69 26.25 -3.42
C GLU A 77 -21.19 25.52 -2.18
N PHE A 78 -21.64 24.29 -1.94
CA PHE A 78 -21.13 23.46 -0.86
C PHE A 78 -19.64 23.19 -1.04
N ILE A 79 -19.23 22.73 -2.23
CA ILE A 79 -17.83 22.42 -2.58
C ILE A 79 -16.94 23.64 -2.40
N SER A 80 -17.36 24.82 -2.86
CA SER A 80 -16.53 26.03 -2.86
C SER A 80 -16.14 26.55 -1.48
N ARG A 81 -16.72 26.03 -0.40
CA ARG A 81 -16.40 26.42 0.99
C ARG A 81 -15.57 25.38 1.73
N GLN A 82 -15.28 24.24 1.10
CA GLN A 82 -14.62 23.12 1.77
C GLN A 82 -13.11 23.31 1.80
N GLU A 83 -12.52 22.82 2.89
CA GLU A 83 -11.08 22.90 3.17
C GLU A 83 -10.42 21.51 3.10
N PHE A 84 -11.21 20.46 2.91
CA PHE A 84 -10.70 19.12 2.67
C PHE A 84 -11.68 18.27 1.88
N MET A 85 -11.16 17.20 1.29
CA MET A 85 -11.93 16.12 0.68
C MET A 85 -11.16 14.81 0.81
N PHE A 86 -11.83 13.68 0.64
CA PHE A 86 -11.20 12.38 0.48
C PHE A 86 -11.24 11.96 -0.98
N VAL A 87 -10.11 11.47 -1.47
CA VAL A 87 -9.94 11.00 -2.84
C VAL A 87 -9.71 9.50 -2.80
N GLY A 88 -10.68 8.74 -3.30
CA GLY A 88 -10.62 7.32 -3.57
C GLY A 88 -10.25 7.06 -5.03
N THR A 89 -9.22 6.25 -5.24
CA THR A 89 -8.74 5.81 -6.55
C THR A 89 -8.35 4.34 -6.47
N ALA A 90 -8.35 3.63 -7.60
CA ALA A 90 -7.83 2.29 -7.67
C ALA A 90 -6.90 2.12 -8.86
N ASP A 91 -5.88 1.29 -8.73
CA ASP A 91 -5.01 0.91 -9.83
C ASP A 91 -5.76 -0.02 -10.82
N ARG A 92 -5.09 -0.47 -11.88
CA ARG A 92 -5.68 -1.37 -12.90
C ARG A 92 -5.94 -2.79 -12.38
N HIS A 93 -5.35 -3.16 -11.25
CA HIS A 93 -5.53 -4.44 -10.57
C HIS A 93 -6.66 -4.39 -9.53
N GLY A 94 -7.16 -3.18 -9.23
CA GLY A 94 -8.20 -2.95 -8.23
C GLY A 94 -7.67 -2.68 -6.83
N GLU A 95 -6.36 -2.45 -6.68
CA GLU A 95 -5.77 -2.03 -5.40
C GLU A 95 -6.15 -0.57 -5.13
N CYS A 96 -6.77 -0.34 -3.97
CA CYS A 96 -7.42 0.93 -3.66
C CYS A 96 -6.56 1.81 -2.74
N ASP A 97 -6.52 3.11 -3.07
CA ASP A 97 -6.01 4.15 -2.20
C ASP A 97 -7.11 5.15 -1.87
N CYS A 98 -7.18 5.54 -0.59
CA CYS A 98 -8.01 6.65 -0.14
C CYS A 98 -7.16 7.63 0.66
N SER A 99 -7.07 8.87 0.19
CA SER A 99 -6.23 9.87 0.83
C SER A 99 -6.95 11.21 0.94
N PRO A 100 -6.81 11.91 2.09
CA PRO A 100 -7.36 13.24 2.20
C PRO A 100 -6.53 14.24 1.37
N ARG A 101 -7.21 15.25 0.85
CA ARG A 101 -6.62 16.48 0.31
C ARG A 101 -7.09 17.63 1.16
N PHE A 102 -6.18 18.56 1.44
CA PHE A 102 -6.42 19.72 2.28
C PHE A 102 -6.02 20.98 1.53
N GLY A 103 -6.77 22.06 1.74
CA GLY A 103 -6.47 23.36 1.18
C GLY A 103 -7.26 24.45 1.89
N GLU A 104 -7.09 25.68 1.42
CA GLU A 104 -7.91 26.81 1.85
C GLU A 104 -9.36 26.65 1.32
N PRO A 105 -10.36 27.33 1.92
CA PRO A 105 -11.72 27.30 1.40
C PRO A 105 -11.74 27.66 -0.10
N GLY A 106 -12.24 26.74 -0.92
CA GLY A 106 -12.30 26.93 -2.38
C GLY A 106 -11.18 26.24 -3.17
N PHE A 107 -10.26 25.51 -2.53
CA PHE A 107 -9.22 24.75 -3.25
C PHE A 107 -9.76 23.66 -4.19
N ILE A 108 -11.03 23.26 -4.02
CA ILE A 108 -11.76 22.40 -4.95
C ILE A 108 -12.53 23.32 -5.90
N HIS A 109 -11.94 23.58 -7.06
CA HIS A 109 -12.48 24.54 -8.01
C HIS A 109 -13.57 23.87 -8.86
N VAL A 110 -14.72 24.53 -8.94
CA VAL A 110 -15.86 24.04 -9.73
C VAL A 110 -15.84 24.70 -11.11
N LEU A 111 -15.62 23.90 -12.15
CA LEU A 111 -15.59 24.35 -13.54
C LEU A 111 -16.93 23.98 -14.22
N GLY A 112 -17.90 24.88 -14.13
CA GLY A 112 -19.25 24.66 -14.65
C GLY A 112 -20.07 23.72 -13.78
N ASN A 113 -20.82 22.80 -14.38
CA ASN A 113 -21.63 21.79 -13.65
C ASN A 113 -21.12 20.35 -13.85
N LYS A 114 -20.07 20.16 -14.64
CA LYS A 114 -19.57 18.84 -15.04
C LYS A 114 -18.11 18.59 -14.69
N HIS A 115 -17.38 19.61 -14.23
CA HIS A 115 -15.97 19.46 -13.96
C HIS A 115 -15.58 20.03 -12.60
N LEU A 116 -14.68 19.34 -11.93
CA LEU A 116 -13.93 19.80 -10.77
C LEU A 116 -12.45 19.85 -11.13
N LEU A 117 -11.72 20.75 -10.49
CA LEU A 117 -10.28 20.89 -10.61
C LEU A 117 -9.70 21.10 -9.22
N TYR A 118 -8.66 20.36 -8.86
CA TYR A 118 -7.96 20.59 -7.59
C TYR A 118 -6.44 20.45 -7.76
N PRO A 119 -5.65 21.20 -6.97
CA PRO A 119 -4.20 21.16 -7.05
C PRO A 119 -3.64 19.92 -6.35
N GLU A 120 -2.59 19.34 -6.93
CA GLU A 120 -1.75 18.33 -6.28
C GLU A 120 -0.44 18.96 -5.84
N TYR A 121 -0.25 19.04 -4.52
CA TYR A 121 0.95 19.62 -3.92
C TYR A 121 2.06 18.57 -3.75
N ARG A 122 3.27 19.04 -3.46
CA ARG A 122 4.41 18.18 -3.13
C ARG A 122 4.13 17.33 -1.89
N GLY A 123 3.99 16.02 -2.08
CA GLY A 123 3.76 15.03 -1.03
C GLY A 123 5.01 14.23 -0.62
N ASN A 124 4.79 13.00 -0.19
CA ASN A 124 5.83 12.02 0.19
C ASN A 124 6.52 11.32 -1.00
N GLY A 125 6.10 11.63 -2.22
CA GLY A 125 6.67 11.06 -3.45
C GLY A 125 6.14 9.68 -3.84
N VAL A 126 5.17 9.12 -3.11
CA VAL A 126 4.55 7.82 -3.46
C VAL A 126 3.67 7.93 -4.70
N PHE A 127 3.04 9.10 -4.92
CA PHE A 127 2.15 9.36 -6.06
C PHE A 127 0.97 8.40 -6.21
N ALA A 128 0.53 7.72 -5.14
CA ALA A 128 -0.51 6.70 -5.15
C ALA A 128 -1.73 7.06 -6.03
N SER A 129 -2.43 8.16 -5.70
CA SER A 129 -3.60 8.59 -6.48
C SER A 129 -3.27 8.95 -7.93
N LEU A 130 -2.13 9.60 -8.20
CA LEU A 130 -1.76 9.99 -9.56
C LEU A 130 -1.35 8.80 -10.42
N GLY A 131 -0.63 7.84 -9.83
CA GLY A 131 -0.28 6.56 -10.46
C GLY A 131 -1.54 5.81 -10.85
N ASN A 132 -2.47 5.64 -9.91
CA ASN A 132 -3.77 5.00 -10.16
C ASN A 132 -4.53 5.69 -11.29
N ILE A 133 -4.69 7.03 -11.24
CA ILE A 133 -5.40 7.81 -12.28
C ILE A 133 -4.75 7.62 -13.67
N SER A 134 -3.43 7.47 -13.74
CA SER A 134 -2.72 7.33 -15.02
C SER A 134 -3.02 6.03 -15.76
N GLU A 135 -3.46 4.99 -15.04
CA GLU A 135 -3.80 3.69 -15.62
C GLU A 135 -5.29 3.33 -15.50
N ASN A 136 -5.99 3.93 -14.56
CA ASN A 136 -7.42 3.77 -14.30
C ASN A 136 -8.05 5.14 -13.97
N PRO A 137 -8.84 5.73 -14.88
CA PRO A 137 -9.34 7.09 -14.68
C PRO A 137 -10.46 7.18 -13.63
N HIS A 138 -10.98 6.08 -13.10
CA HIS A 138 -12.09 6.14 -12.16
C HIS A 138 -11.68 6.74 -10.80
N ILE A 139 -12.48 7.70 -10.34
CA ILE A 139 -12.25 8.43 -9.09
C ILE A 139 -13.54 8.57 -8.29
N ALA A 140 -13.42 8.48 -6.97
CA ALA A 140 -14.47 8.80 -6.02
C ALA A 140 -14.01 9.93 -5.10
N LEU A 141 -14.81 11.00 -5.02
CA LEU A 141 -14.58 12.10 -4.11
C LEU A 141 -15.65 12.08 -3.02
N LEU A 142 -15.22 12.08 -1.76
CA LEU A 142 -16.09 12.28 -0.61
C LEU A 142 -15.75 13.61 0.07
N ILE A 143 -16.73 14.50 0.08
CA ILE A 143 -16.60 15.86 0.61
C ILE A 143 -17.53 15.99 1.80
N LEU A 144 -16.97 16.11 3.00
CA LEU A 144 -17.72 16.17 4.25
C LEU A 144 -17.62 17.57 4.85
N ASP A 145 -18.74 18.08 5.37
CA ASP A 145 -18.73 19.25 6.24
C ASP A 145 -19.05 18.83 7.66
N PHE A 146 -18.13 19.08 8.58
CA PHE A 146 -18.28 18.82 10.00
C PHE A 146 -18.64 20.08 10.81
N TYR A 147 -18.72 21.26 10.20
CA TYR A 147 -18.70 22.52 10.93
C TYR A 147 -19.98 23.34 10.78
N ARG A 148 -20.70 23.20 9.66
CA ARG A 148 -21.89 24.01 9.38
C ARG A 148 -23.12 23.16 9.07
N ASP A 149 -23.04 22.38 8.00
CA ASP A 149 -24.18 21.68 7.41
C ASP A 149 -24.28 20.21 7.87
N SER A 150 -23.20 19.65 8.45
CA SER A 150 -23.11 18.24 8.90
C SER A 150 -23.56 17.25 7.81
N VAL A 151 -23.11 17.47 6.57
CA VAL A 151 -23.55 16.74 5.38
C VAL A 151 -22.36 16.25 4.57
N GLY A 152 -22.56 15.15 3.84
CA GLY A 152 -21.59 14.64 2.87
C GLY A 152 -22.09 14.78 1.44
N LEU A 153 -21.16 15.04 0.52
CA LEU A 153 -21.38 15.00 -0.91
C LEU A 153 -20.45 13.95 -1.52
N HIS A 154 -21.02 13.00 -2.26
CA HIS A 154 -20.30 12.09 -3.12
C HIS A 154 -20.23 12.66 -4.53
N VAL A 155 -19.07 12.57 -5.15
CA VAL A 155 -18.87 12.87 -6.57
C VAL A 155 -17.99 11.77 -7.16
N ASN A 156 -18.55 10.99 -8.07
CA ASN A 156 -17.81 9.97 -8.82
C ASN A 156 -17.63 10.42 -10.28
N GLY A 157 -16.57 9.94 -10.90
CA GLY A 157 -16.43 10.06 -12.34
C GLY A 157 -15.04 9.70 -12.84
N LYS A 158 -14.55 10.49 -13.79
CA LYS A 158 -13.27 10.25 -14.47
C LYS A 158 -12.29 11.37 -14.20
N ALA A 159 -11.13 11.01 -13.68
CA ALA A 159 -10.02 11.91 -13.46
C ALA A 159 -8.98 11.82 -14.57
N ARG A 160 -8.30 12.94 -14.79
CA ARG A 160 -7.01 12.98 -15.48
C ARG A 160 -6.09 13.98 -14.82
N ILE A 161 -4.79 13.78 -15.03
CA ILE A 161 -3.77 14.73 -14.64
C ILE A 161 -3.73 15.84 -15.68
N ALA A 162 -3.82 17.09 -15.20
CA ALA A 162 -3.62 18.29 -16.01
C ALA A 162 -2.33 18.98 -15.57
N GLN A 163 -1.47 19.28 -16.53
CA GLN A 163 -0.23 19.98 -16.25
C GLN A 163 -0.48 21.50 -16.16
N SER A 164 0.36 22.21 -15.41
CA SER A 164 0.17 23.65 -15.18
C SER A 164 0.26 24.48 -16.48
N ASP A 165 1.09 24.06 -17.43
CA ASP A 165 1.22 24.66 -18.76
C ASP A 165 -0.02 24.42 -19.64
N GLU A 166 -0.59 23.21 -19.57
CA GLU A 166 -1.87 22.90 -20.20
C GLU A 166 -2.98 23.81 -19.69
N LEU A 167 -3.09 24.00 -18.37
CA LEU A 167 -4.09 24.88 -17.77
C LEU A 167 -3.86 26.35 -18.11
N ALA A 168 -2.60 26.80 -18.17
CA ALA A 168 -2.27 28.17 -18.56
C ALA A 168 -2.77 28.50 -19.98
N ALA A 169 -2.83 27.53 -20.89
CA ALA A 169 -3.41 27.72 -22.22
C ALA A 169 -4.92 27.99 -22.20
N PHE A 170 -5.60 27.69 -21.10
CA PHE A 170 -7.03 27.98 -20.87
C PHE A 170 -7.26 29.08 -19.84
N ALA A 171 -6.25 29.91 -19.53
CA ALA A 171 -6.30 30.91 -18.46
C ALA A 171 -7.55 31.81 -18.51
N ASP A 172 -7.98 32.24 -19.71
CA ASP A 172 -9.16 33.09 -19.90
C ASP A 172 -10.49 32.43 -19.45
N LYS A 173 -10.49 31.11 -19.26
CA LYS A 173 -11.65 30.31 -18.84
C LYS A 173 -11.53 29.80 -17.41
N LEU A 174 -10.41 30.06 -16.74
CA LEU A 174 -10.16 29.59 -15.39
C LEU A 174 -10.61 30.65 -14.36
N PRO A 175 -11.18 30.21 -13.23
CA PRO A 175 -11.44 31.09 -12.08
C PRO A 175 -10.18 31.82 -11.58
N GLU A 176 -10.36 33.01 -11.02
CA GLU A 176 -9.26 33.88 -10.54
C GLU A 176 -8.40 33.21 -9.46
N ASP A 177 -9.02 32.42 -8.58
CA ASP A 177 -8.36 31.63 -7.55
C ASP A 177 -7.48 30.52 -8.16
N VAL A 178 -7.92 29.87 -9.24
CA VAL A 178 -7.08 28.91 -9.99
C VAL A 178 -5.86 29.61 -10.60
N LEU A 179 -6.06 30.79 -11.19
CA LEU A 179 -4.97 31.58 -11.77
C LEU A 179 -3.97 32.03 -10.69
N ALA A 180 -4.46 32.42 -9.52
CA ALA A 180 -3.62 32.78 -8.38
C ALA A 180 -2.79 31.59 -7.87
N GLU A 181 -3.37 30.39 -7.83
CA GLU A 181 -2.66 29.15 -7.50
C GLU A 181 -1.61 28.78 -8.56
N LEU A 182 -1.94 28.88 -9.85
CA LEU A 182 -1.00 28.64 -10.96
C LEU A 182 0.21 29.58 -10.93
N ALA A 183 0.01 30.82 -10.46
CA ALA A 183 1.06 31.83 -10.34
C ALA A 183 1.96 31.65 -9.11
N LYS A 184 1.68 30.68 -8.21
CA LYS A 184 2.55 30.42 -7.05
C LYS A 184 3.88 29.83 -7.49
N ASP A 185 4.94 30.29 -6.84
CA ASP A 185 6.31 29.84 -7.07
C ASP A 185 6.88 29.02 -5.89
N GLY A 186 7.98 28.31 -6.17
CA GLY A 186 8.74 27.57 -5.18
C GLY A 186 7.96 26.41 -4.55
N LYS A 187 8.10 26.19 -3.24
CA LYS A 187 7.52 25.04 -2.52
C LYS A 187 5.99 25.07 -2.41
N ARG A 188 5.36 26.20 -2.74
CA ARG A 188 3.90 26.38 -2.69
C ARG A 188 3.24 26.15 -4.04
N ARG A 189 4.02 25.99 -5.10
CA ARG A 189 3.50 25.66 -6.43
C ARG A 189 2.94 24.23 -6.44
N PRO A 190 1.71 24.01 -6.96
CA PRO A 190 1.23 22.66 -7.23
C PRO A 190 2.19 21.93 -8.19
N ASN A 191 2.47 20.66 -7.92
CA ASN A 191 3.21 19.79 -8.84
C ASN A 191 2.42 19.50 -10.12
N GLY A 192 1.10 19.54 -10.03
CA GLY A 192 0.17 19.35 -11.11
C GLY A 192 -1.25 19.54 -10.60
N TRP A 193 -2.21 19.19 -11.44
CA TRP A 193 -3.62 19.32 -11.14
C TRP A 193 -4.35 18.04 -11.51
N VAL A 194 -5.47 17.81 -10.84
CA VAL A 194 -6.39 16.74 -11.22
C VAL A 194 -7.69 17.37 -11.65
N MET A 195 -8.09 17.08 -12.89
CA MET A 195 -9.39 17.45 -13.41
C MET A 195 -10.30 16.24 -13.38
N VAL A 196 -11.49 16.41 -12.81
CA VAL A 196 -12.50 15.36 -12.66
C VAL A 196 -13.72 15.73 -13.49
N GLU A 197 -14.08 14.89 -14.45
CA GLU A 197 -15.37 14.90 -15.11
C GLU A 197 -16.39 14.15 -14.25
N VAL A 198 -17.49 14.81 -13.92
CA VAL A 198 -18.54 14.29 -13.04
C VAL A 198 -19.46 13.35 -13.80
N GLU A 199 -19.51 12.09 -13.37
CA GLU A 199 -20.47 11.09 -13.85
C GLU A 199 -21.65 10.97 -12.89
N GLU A 200 -21.41 11.08 -11.58
CA GLU A 200 -22.44 11.00 -10.54
C GLU A 200 -22.16 11.97 -9.39
N ALA A 201 -23.20 12.58 -8.84
CA ALA A 201 -23.16 13.41 -7.66
C ALA A 201 -24.43 13.22 -6.83
N TYR A 202 -24.27 12.92 -5.54
CA TYR A 202 -25.38 12.70 -4.62
C TYR A 202 -25.01 12.98 -3.18
N ILE A 203 -26.03 13.26 -2.38
CA ILE A 203 -25.87 13.50 -0.95
C ILE A 203 -25.63 12.18 -0.20
N GLN A 204 -24.65 12.18 0.70
CA GLN A 204 -24.45 11.14 1.70
C GLN A 204 -25.08 11.60 3.01
N CYS A 205 -25.88 10.72 3.62
CA CYS A 205 -26.71 10.95 4.80
C CYS A 205 -26.00 11.76 5.92
N SER A 206 -26.65 12.82 6.39
CA SER A 206 -26.18 13.72 7.44
C SER A 206 -26.36 13.20 8.87
N LYS A 207 -27.17 12.15 9.06
CA LYS A 207 -27.70 11.73 10.38
C LYS A 207 -26.63 11.46 11.45
N HIS A 208 -25.43 11.08 11.04
CA HIS A 208 -24.36 10.66 11.95
C HIS A 208 -23.05 11.44 11.76
N ILE A 209 -23.05 12.49 10.93
CA ILE A 209 -21.87 13.35 10.78
C ILE A 209 -21.81 14.27 11.99
N PRO A 210 -20.76 14.20 12.84
CA PRO A 210 -20.67 15.01 14.03
C PRO A 210 -20.47 16.49 13.68
N LEU A 211 -21.02 17.37 14.51
CA LEU A 211 -20.70 18.80 14.49
C LEU A 211 -19.44 19.02 15.33
N LEU A 212 -18.36 19.47 14.70
CA LEU A 212 -17.05 19.68 15.30
C LEU A 212 -16.77 21.18 15.53
N LYS A 213 -15.87 21.46 16.48
CA LYS A 213 -15.32 22.80 16.69
C LYS A 213 -13.94 22.87 16.07
N LYS A 214 -13.73 23.82 15.15
CA LYS A 214 -12.40 24.08 14.60
C LYS A 214 -11.52 24.77 15.64
N LEU A 215 -10.35 24.20 15.91
CA LEU A 215 -9.33 24.79 16.77
C LEU A 215 -8.24 25.43 15.92
N GLU A 216 -7.71 26.56 16.38
CA GLU A 216 -6.60 27.21 15.71
C GLU A 216 -5.33 26.37 15.81
N ARG A 217 -4.68 26.14 14.68
CA ARG A 217 -3.40 25.47 14.59
C ARG A 217 -2.58 26.14 13.47
N PRO A 218 -1.37 26.64 13.76
CA PRO A 218 -0.47 27.11 12.71
C PRO A 218 -0.15 25.96 11.72
N ILE A 219 -0.29 26.22 10.42
CA ILE A 219 0.03 25.26 9.36
C ILE A 219 1.15 25.86 8.52
N ASP A 220 2.30 25.17 8.49
CA ASP A 220 3.42 25.51 7.60
C ASP A 220 3.30 24.76 6.27
N TRP A 221 2.69 25.41 5.29
CA TRP A 221 2.50 24.87 3.95
C TRP A 221 3.83 24.75 3.21
N GLY A 222 4.20 23.52 2.81
CA GLY A 222 5.42 23.24 2.03
C GLY A 222 6.66 22.92 2.87
N THR A 223 6.49 22.52 4.13
CA THR A 223 7.60 22.09 5.01
C THR A 223 8.25 20.77 4.56
N ASP A 224 9.58 20.66 4.70
CA ASP A 224 10.32 19.41 4.49
C ASP A 224 10.71 18.72 5.81
N SER A 225 10.32 19.28 6.95
CA SER A 225 10.64 18.71 8.27
C SER A 225 9.98 17.34 8.47
N VAL A 226 10.79 16.30 8.65
CA VAL A 226 10.33 14.93 8.93
C VAL A 226 9.52 14.88 10.23
N ALA A 227 9.95 15.61 11.26
CA ALA A 227 9.23 15.71 12.53
C ALA A 227 7.86 16.39 12.37
N ALA A 228 7.77 17.43 11.53
CA ALA A 228 6.50 18.10 11.24
C ALA A 228 5.56 17.20 10.42
N LYS A 229 6.10 16.34 9.56
CA LYS A 229 5.35 15.36 8.75
C LYS A 229 4.86 14.16 9.54
N LYS A 230 5.31 13.97 10.79
CA LYS A 230 4.93 12.86 11.68
C LYS A 230 4.97 11.48 11.01
N GLY A 231 5.96 11.25 10.14
CA GLY A 231 6.03 10.06 9.30
C GLY A 231 6.09 8.73 10.07
N ASP A 232 6.50 8.78 11.34
CA ASP A 232 6.58 7.63 12.24
C ASP A 232 5.65 7.77 13.46
N TYR A 233 4.48 8.41 13.27
CA TYR A 233 3.51 8.59 14.37
C TYR A 233 3.06 7.26 14.98
N PHE A 234 2.98 6.21 14.17
CA PHE A 234 2.60 4.86 14.59
C PHE A 234 3.78 4.03 15.09
N GLN A 235 4.97 4.62 15.25
CA GLN A 235 6.15 3.94 15.78
C GLN A 235 6.48 2.66 15.02
N LEU A 236 6.40 2.72 13.69
CA LEU A 236 6.63 1.57 12.83
C LEU A 236 8.05 1.03 12.99
N LYS A 237 9.01 1.88 13.38
CA LYS A 237 10.39 1.48 13.65
C LYS A 237 10.57 0.60 14.88
N ASP A 238 9.63 0.65 15.83
CA ASP A 238 9.66 -0.18 17.03
C ASP A 238 9.17 -1.61 16.74
N ILE A 239 8.57 -1.83 15.57
CA ILE A 239 8.19 -3.14 15.07
C ILE A 239 9.48 -3.92 14.71
N PRO A 240 9.58 -5.21 15.10
CA PRO A 240 10.70 -6.06 14.73
C PRO A 240 11.01 -5.97 13.22
N LEU A 241 12.30 -5.94 12.90
CA LEU A 241 12.77 -5.87 11.52
C LEU A 241 12.15 -6.99 10.66
N TYR A 242 11.98 -8.19 11.23
CA TYR A 242 11.29 -9.32 10.63
C TYR A 242 9.92 -8.95 10.05
N ASP A 243 9.07 -8.28 10.83
CA ASP A 243 7.73 -7.91 10.38
C ASP A 243 7.78 -6.73 9.41
N ARG A 244 8.68 -5.75 9.64
CA ARG A 244 8.85 -4.59 8.75
C ARG A 244 9.26 -4.96 7.33
N ILE A 245 10.05 -6.02 7.14
CA ILE A 245 10.47 -6.49 5.81
C ILE A 245 9.46 -7.41 5.12
N GLY A 246 8.33 -7.74 5.76
CA GLY A 246 7.27 -8.59 5.19
C GLY A 246 7.22 -10.02 5.73
N GLY A 247 7.85 -10.28 6.88
CA GLY A 247 7.72 -11.53 7.62
C GLY A 247 8.14 -12.78 6.83
N ASP A 248 7.38 -13.86 7.00
CA ASP A 248 7.72 -15.18 6.47
C ASP A 248 7.82 -15.21 4.94
N GLN A 249 6.94 -14.48 4.25
CA GLN A 249 6.91 -14.46 2.80
C GLN A 249 8.17 -13.81 2.23
N ALA A 250 8.52 -12.62 2.71
CA ALA A 250 9.72 -11.92 2.27
C ALA A 250 10.98 -12.70 2.66
N MET A 251 11.01 -13.29 3.86
CA MET A 251 12.13 -14.11 4.31
C MET A 251 12.37 -15.32 3.40
N ASN A 252 11.30 -16.03 3.00
CA ASN A 252 11.41 -17.15 2.06
C ASN A 252 12.05 -16.73 0.75
N ILE A 253 11.56 -15.64 0.15
CA ILE A 253 12.05 -15.13 -1.13
C ILE A 253 13.52 -14.69 -1.01
N ALA A 254 13.87 -13.98 0.07
CA ALA A 254 15.22 -13.50 0.31
C ALA A 254 16.22 -14.65 0.50
N VAL A 255 15.87 -15.64 1.33
CA VAL A 255 16.72 -16.81 1.59
C VAL A 255 16.90 -17.64 0.32
N ASP A 256 15.85 -17.84 -0.48
CA ASP A 256 15.95 -18.61 -1.72
C ASP A 256 16.79 -17.89 -2.79
N LEU A 257 16.66 -16.57 -2.92
CA LEU A 257 17.50 -15.77 -3.82
C LEU A 257 18.97 -15.80 -3.39
N PHE A 258 19.22 -15.58 -2.10
CA PHE A 258 20.56 -15.62 -1.51
C PHE A 258 21.24 -16.97 -1.77
N HIS A 259 20.55 -18.10 -1.53
CA HIS A 259 21.12 -19.42 -1.74
C HIS A 259 21.46 -19.72 -3.20
N ARG A 260 20.61 -19.29 -4.14
CA ARG A 260 20.91 -19.47 -5.58
C ARG A 260 22.23 -18.78 -5.93
N LYS A 261 22.37 -17.52 -5.53
CA LYS A 261 23.62 -16.76 -5.76
C LYS A 261 24.81 -17.37 -5.01
N LEU A 262 24.60 -17.87 -3.79
CA LEU A 262 25.64 -18.49 -2.97
C LEU A 262 26.21 -19.76 -3.63
N LEU A 263 25.34 -20.60 -4.19
CA LEU A 263 25.72 -21.86 -4.85
C LEU A 263 26.38 -21.62 -6.21
N GLU A 264 26.10 -20.50 -6.86
CA GLU A 264 26.72 -20.09 -8.13
C GLU A 264 28.06 -19.37 -7.95
N ASP A 265 28.46 -19.06 -6.71
CA ASP A 265 29.69 -18.31 -6.44
C ASP A 265 30.93 -19.23 -6.34
N ASP A 266 31.94 -18.94 -7.16
CA ASP A 266 33.18 -19.74 -7.23
C ASP A 266 33.98 -19.78 -5.91
N LEU A 267 33.89 -18.75 -5.07
CA LEU A 267 34.68 -18.63 -3.85
C LEU A 267 34.04 -19.40 -2.69
N VAL A 268 32.71 -19.32 -2.57
CA VAL A 268 31.98 -19.85 -1.41
C VAL A 268 31.04 -21.02 -1.72
N GLY A 269 30.61 -21.20 -2.97
CA GLY A 269 29.70 -22.28 -3.38
C GLY A 269 30.24 -23.68 -3.09
N ARG A 270 31.56 -23.87 -3.28
CA ARG A 270 32.28 -25.13 -3.01
C ARG A 270 32.14 -25.66 -1.58
N PHE A 271 31.80 -24.82 -0.60
CA PHE A 271 31.58 -25.28 0.79
C PHE A 271 30.24 -26.01 0.97
N PHE A 272 29.40 -26.04 -0.07
CA PHE A 272 28.05 -26.57 -0.01
C PHE A 272 27.82 -27.82 -0.88
N ASP A 273 28.85 -28.33 -1.56
CA ASP A 273 28.75 -29.46 -2.50
C ASP A 273 28.18 -30.74 -1.85
N ASP A 274 28.53 -31.00 -0.58
CA ASP A 274 28.10 -32.18 0.18
C ASP A 274 27.05 -31.85 1.27
N VAL A 275 26.37 -30.70 1.16
CA VAL A 275 25.41 -30.22 2.17
C VAL A 275 23.97 -30.45 1.72
N ASP A 276 23.12 -30.95 2.62
CA ASP A 276 21.67 -30.93 2.41
C ASP A 276 21.16 -29.48 2.44
N MET A 277 21.08 -28.89 1.25
CA MET A 277 20.68 -27.49 1.09
C MET A 277 19.22 -27.25 1.50
N ALA A 278 18.35 -28.25 1.47
CA ALA A 278 16.97 -28.07 1.92
C ALA A 278 16.90 -27.92 3.44
N ALA A 279 17.62 -28.79 4.16
CA ALA A 279 17.72 -28.69 5.62
C ALA A 279 18.49 -27.42 6.06
N GLN A 280 19.53 -27.04 5.32
CA GLN A 280 20.33 -25.85 5.62
C GLN A 280 19.52 -24.56 5.44
N ARG A 281 18.71 -24.46 4.39
CA ARG A 281 17.79 -23.33 4.16
C ARG A 281 16.82 -23.15 5.33
N LEU A 282 16.24 -24.23 5.83
CA LEU A 282 15.29 -24.16 6.94
C LEU A 282 15.94 -23.64 8.22
N LYS A 283 17.15 -24.12 8.55
CA LYS A 283 17.92 -23.65 9.71
C LYS A 283 18.30 -22.18 9.58
N GLN A 284 18.79 -21.76 8.42
CA GLN A 284 19.16 -20.37 8.19
C GLN A 284 17.93 -19.45 8.25
N LYS A 285 16.80 -19.91 7.71
CA LYS A 285 15.53 -19.17 7.83
C LYS A 285 15.16 -18.94 9.29
N SER A 286 15.18 -19.99 10.12
CA SER A 286 14.89 -19.85 11.56
C SER A 286 15.88 -18.96 12.28
N PHE A 287 17.17 -19.01 11.91
CA PHE A 287 18.19 -18.13 12.46
C PHE A 287 17.93 -16.66 12.09
N LEU A 288 17.76 -16.34 10.80
CA LEU A 288 17.53 -14.97 10.33
C LEU A 288 16.22 -14.41 10.88
N ALA A 289 15.16 -15.22 10.89
CA ALA A 289 13.89 -14.79 11.44
C ALA A 289 14.01 -14.47 12.94
N MET A 290 14.72 -15.29 13.73
CA MET A 290 15.01 -14.99 15.14
C MET A 290 15.87 -13.73 15.29
N ALA A 291 16.95 -13.62 14.52
CA ALA A 291 17.91 -12.54 14.60
C ALA A 291 17.30 -11.17 14.25
N PHE A 292 16.24 -11.16 13.43
CA PHE A 292 15.48 -9.95 13.09
C PHE A 292 14.24 -9.74 13.98
N GLY A 293 14.14 -10.48 15.09
CA GLY A 293 13.08 -10.32 16.11
C GLY A 293 11.76 -11.03 15.81
N GLY A 294 11.76 -11.97 14.87
CA GLY A 294 10.62 -12.84 14.56
C GLY A 294 10.38 -13.94 15.60
N PRO A 295 9.27 -14.69 15.51
CA PRO A 295 8.78 -15.59 16.56
C PRO A 295 9.57 -16.90 16.71
N TYR A 296 10.63 -17.07 15.92
CA TYR A 296 11.37 -18.32 15.83
C TYR A 296 12.44 -18.41 16.91
N GLN A 297 12.59 -19.58 17.51
CA GLN A 297 13.72 -19.90 18.36
C GLN A 297 14.74 -20.68 17.55
N TYR A 298 16.00 -20.26 17.60
CA TYR A 298 17.10 -20.95 16.94
C TYR A 298 18.02 -21.59 17.99
N SER A 299 18.22 -22.90 17.87
CA SER A 299 19.04 -23.72 18.79
C SER A 299 20.16 -24.47 18.06
N GLY A 300 20.73 -23.88 17.00
CA GLY A 300 21.84 -24.48 16.25
C GLY A 300 23.21 -23.95 16.70
N VAL A 301 23.95 -24.76 17.46
CA VAL A 301 25.24 -24.39 18.09
C VAL A 301 26.47 -24.84 17.27
N GLU A 302 26.38 -25.05 15.96
CA GLU A 302 27.58 -25.37 15.17
C GLU A 302 27.74 -24.40 14.01
N LEU A 303 28.30 -23.22 14.29
CA LEU A 303 28.87 -22.37 13.25
C LEU A 303 30.26 -22.92 12.90
N VAL A 304 30.24 -23.85 11.95
CA VAL A 304 31.32 -24.30 11.05
C VAL A 304 32.74 -24.33 11.65
N SER A 305 33.00 -25.21 12.61
CA SER A 305 34.35 -25.35 13.18
C SER A 305 35.33 -26.23 12.38
N LYS A 306 35.03 -26.61 11.12
CA LYS A 306 35.86 -27.60 10.37
C LYS A 306 36.13 -27.34 8.87
N MET A 307 35.75 -26.19 8.31
CA MET A 307 35.81 -25.99 6.84
C MET A 307 36.91 -25.04 6.34
N GLY A 308 37.78 -24.52 7.22
CA GLY A 308 38.85 -23.60 6.79
C GLY A 308 38.34 -22.26 6.26
N LEU A 309 37.22 -21.77 6.81
CA LEU A 309 36.68 -20.45 6.47
C LEU A 309 37.66 -19.34 6.87
N GLU A 310 37.64 -18.27 6.10
CA GLU A 310 38.52 -17.11 6.24
C GLU A 310 37.64 -15.84 6.16
N ALA A 311 38.17 -14.70 6.61
CA ALA A 311 37.45 -13.43 6.55
C ALA A 311 36.88 -13.12 5.15
N ARG A 312 37.66 -13.38 4.09
CA ARG A 312 37.22 -13.21 2.70
C ARG A 312 35.98 -14.03 2.33
N HIS A 313 35.82 -15.22 2.92
CA HIS A 313 34.66 -16.06 2.66
C HIS A 313 33.42 -15.46 3.33
N PHE A 314 33.54 -15.03 4.60
CA PHE A 314 32.46 -14.33 5.30
C PHE A 314 32.06 -13.03 4.59
N ASP A 315 33.04 -12.22 4.17
CA ASP A 315 32.80 -10.97 3.47
C ASP A 315 32.05 -11.20 2.16
N ARG A 316 32.40 -12.28 1.43
CA ARG A 316 31.70 -12.63 0.19
C ARG A 316 30.26 -13.07 0.45
N VAL A 317 30.03 -13.92 1.46
CA VAL A 317 28.67 -14.34 1.85
C VAL A 317 27.82 -13.14 2.25
N SER A 318 28.37 -12.24 3.06
CA SER A 318 27.71 -11.00 3.48
C SER A 318 27.38 -10.08 2.29
N ALA A 319 28.29 -9.97 1.31
CA ALA A 319 28.03 -9.22 0.09
C ALA A 319 26.89 -9.82 -0.74
N ILE A 320 26.87 -11.15 -0.92
CA ILE A 320 25.79 -11.85 -1.65
C ILE A 320 24.42 -11.62 -0.97
N LEU A 321 24.38 -11.66 0.37
CA LEU A 321 23.15 -11.35 1.11
C LEU A 321 22.69 -9.92 0.86
N LYS A 322 23.60 -8.95 0.96
CA LYS A 322 23.29 -7.54 0.68
C LYS A 322 22.76 -7.35 -0.75
N GLU A 323 23.46 -7.89 -1.74
CA GLU A 323 23.05 -7.85 -3.16
C GLU A 323 21.65 -8.45 -3.35
N SER A 324 21.34 -9.55 -2.66
CA SER A 324 20.02 -10.19 -2.71
C SER A 324 18.92 -9.29 -2.14
N LEU A 325 19.17 -8.63 -1.01
CA LEU A 325 18.20 -7.73 -0.38
C LEU A 325 17.99 -6.45 -1.22
N GLU A 326 19.05 -5.92 -1.84
CA GLU A 326 18.97 -4.80 -2.78
C GLU A 326 18.17 -5.15 -4.04
N GLU A 327 18.34 -6.37 -4.56
CA GLU A 327 17.57 -6.89 -5.70
C GLU A 327 16.08 -6.99 -5.37
N LEU A 328 15.74 -7.40 -4.14
CA LEU A 328 14.38 -7.46 -3.62
C LEU A 328 13.80 -6.11 -3.19
N LYS A 329 14.54 -5.00 -3.40
CA LYS A 329 14.10 -3.63 -3.09
C LYS A 329 13.80 -3.39 -1.60
N ILE A 330 14.48 -4.12 -0.71
CA ILE A 330 14.45 -3.81 0.72
C ILE A 330 15.12 -2.45 0.96
N GLY A 331 14.59 -1.67 1.89
CA GLY A 331 15.09 -0.33 2.20
C GLY A 331 16.52 -0.34 2.72
N ALA A 332 17.29 0.70 2.39
CA ALA A 332 18.72 0.76 2.73
C ALA A 332 18.98 0.74 4.26
N ALA A 333 18.08 1.35 5.04
CA ALA A 333 18.17 1.35 6.50
C ALA A 333 17.94 -0.06 7.07
N GLU A 334 16.95 -0.78 6.55
CA GLU A 334 16.69 -2.17 6.91
C GLU A 334 17.85 -3.08 6.51
N ILE A 335 18.44 -2.87 5.32
CA ILE A 335 19.63 -3.61 4.89
C ILE A 335 20.81 -3.34 5.83
N GLU A 336 21.05 -2.08 6.21
CA GLU A 336 22.11 -1.74 7.15
C GLU A 336 21.91 -2.44 8.50
N GLU A 337 20.68 -2.45 9.02
CA GLU A 337 20.31 -3.15 10.25
C GLU A 337 20.53 -4.67 10.12
N VAL A 338 20.13 -5.29 9.00
CA VAL A 338 20.42 -6.70 8.70
C VAL A 338 21.92 -6.96 8.71
N MET A 339 22.70 -6.13 8.01
CA MET A 339 24.15 -6.34 7.90
C MET A 339 24.86 -6.18 9.25
N GLN A 340 24.40 -5.26 10.11
CA GLN A 340 24.91 -5.14 11.48
C GLN A 340 24.66 -6.40 12.30
N VAL A 341 23.46 -6.99 12.20
CA VAL A 341 23.13 -8.25 12.88
C VAL A 341 23.99 -9.39 12.38
N ILE A 342 24.18 -9.51 11.05
CA ILE A 342 25.04 -10.55 10.46
C ILE A 342 26.49 -10.41 10.91
N GLU A 343 27.02 -9.18 10.98
CA GLU A 343 28.38 -8.90 11.41
C GLU A 343 28.67 -9.40 12.84
N THR A 344 27.67 -9.38 13.74
CA THR A 344 27.81 -9.91 15.11
C THR A 344 28.13 -11.42 15.14
N THR A 345 27.85 -12.14 14.05
CA THR A 345 28.11 -13.58 13.93
C THR A 345 29.51 -13.92 13.43
N ARG A 346 30.26 -12.92 12.94
CA ARG A 346 31.57 -13.11 12.30
C ARG A 346 32.55 -13.91 13.16
N GLU A 347 32.71 -13.50 14.42
CA GLU A 347 33.69 -14.12 15.32
C GLU A 347 33.36 -15.59 15.61
N ALA A 348 32.06 -15.89 15.75
CA ALA A 348 31.56 -17.25 15.94
C ALA A 348 31.79 -18.11 14.69
N ILE A 349 31.54 -17.58 13.48
CA ILE A 349 31.73 -18.30 12.21
C ILE A 349 33.21 -18.57 11.92
N LEU A 350 34.07 -17.59 12.17
CA LEU A 350 35.51 -17.70 11.90
C LEU A 350 36.27 -18.44 13.02
N ASN A 351 35.55 -18.91 14.05
CA ASN A 351 36.08 -19.53 15.25
C ASN A 351 37.27 -18.74 15.86
N LEU A 352 37.10 -17.41 15.95
CA LEU A 352 38.12 -16.51 16.51
C LEU A 352 38.15 -16.53 18.04
N LEU A 353 37.05 -16.98 18.67
CA LEU A 353 36.89 -17.03 20.12
C LEU A 353 37.75 -18.14 20.78
N ASP A 354 37.91 -19.30 20.14
CA ASP A 354 38.79 -20.37 20.65
C ASP A 354 40.28 -20.04 20.56
N ARG A 355 40.68 -19.10 19.69
CA ARG A 355 42.10 -18.75 19.46
C ARG A 355 42.67 -17.80 20.51
N GLN A 356 41.84 -17.11 21.30
CA GLN A 356 42.31 -16.16 22.32
C GLN A 356 42.67 -16.81 23.66
N CYS A 357 42.32 -18.08 23.91
CA CYS A 357 42.62 -18.77 25.17
C CYS A 357 44.04 -19.39 25.26
N TRP A 358 44.91 -19.18 24.26
CA TRP A 358 46.28 -19.73 24.23
C TRP A 358 47.34 -18.68 23.85
N ARG A 359 47.32 -17.50 24.47
CA ARG A 359 48.47 -16.58 24.46
C ARG A 359 48.90 -16.19 25.86
#